data_AF-A0A9N8JY11-F1
#
_entry.id   AF-A0A9N8JY11-F1
#
_cell.length_a   1.000
_cell.length_b   1.000
_cell.length_c   1.000
_cell.angle_alpha   90.00
_cell.angle_beta   90.00
_cell.angle_gamma   90.00
#
_symmetry.space_group_name_H-M   'P 1'
#
loop_
_entity.id
_entity.type
_entity.pdbx_description
1 polymer ?
#
loop_
_entity_poly.entity_id
_entity_poly.type
_entity_poly.pdbx_seq_one_letter_code
_entity_poly.pdbx_strand_id
1 'polypeptide(L)'
;PAMDDDWMDIDSSDSGNDDPGLNEIDMEILDSVGEVETDEDEDMDLDSSDSISVEESDTDTDEEPYDDDTEITDPGHSSPALNHGGKTEWHEGNLLLKNIGLEKLNDRGYVNLNSIHTDRTFGYSRDRSLRPARWRAKYEVQKGLCAQVNEPYTTKRRDKEGYGKLDEFHRIHPIFRQDNWTIDDLLLGAESNCLFNKLKPVLQLATLLLEDENIVGYIFSMLDVDSHKQITLDGIEEDLGEKVFWFEPRHNLSEKERQTVWRELYELSKTLRWTEEEGLDLHGCTRGPRGSIEIALNKRHIDEVCREVSCIEDAIDWTPGSDEESARLRVKFLLASTMVHEVMHALWRNKYYPNHEPFRMDTVVAELGFQWEQLLFSGIIDNPTEDRGSPYILCIDDWPFPYEGDETDPTKLMSPKKWGMSNVFREFAVEMSFVQSMFTHEFWAQVNRYGIATFRPRRMLGVRKAVVSDYWECESPVIRGPGDGEPPSPDGAESKGIIDRH
;
A
#
# COMPACT_ATOMS: atom_id res chain seq x y z
N PRO A 1 -27.41 -52.02 -52.59
CA PRO A 1 -26.83 -52.91 -51.57
C PRO A 1 -26.80 -52.16 -50.22
N ALA A 2 -27.93 -52.15 -49.50
CA ALA A 2 -28.26 -53.08 -48.41
C ALA A 2 -27.20 -52.95 -47.29
N MET A 3 -27.50 -52.50 -46.06
CA MET A 3 -28.55 -52.90 -45.11
C MET A 3 -28.82 -51.67 -44.19
N ASP A 4 -30.02 -51.24 -43.79
CA ASP A 4 -31.17 -51.87 -43.11
C ASP A 4 -30.79 -52.68 -41.86
N ASP A 5 -31.01 -52.11 -40.67
CA ASP A 5 -31.89 -52.74 -39.68
C ASP A 5 -32.32 -51.73 -38.60
N ASP A 6 -33.65 -51.59 -38.55
CA ASP A 6 -34.47 -51.00 -37.50
C ASP A 6 -34.22 -51.66 -36.13
N TRP A 7 -34.68 -51.03 -35.03
CA TRP A 7 -35.73 -51.60 -34.16
C TRP A 7 -36.11 -50.61 -33.04
N MET A 8 -37.32 -50.07 -33.23
CA MET A 8 -38.35 -49.53 -32.34
C MET A 8 -38.13 -49.41 -30.82
N ASP A 9 -38.44 -48.21 -30.34
CA ASP A 9 -39.51 -47.82 -29.39
C ASP A 9 -40.08 -48.88 -28.42
N ILE A 10 -40.18 -48.49 -27.14
CA ILE A 10 -41.47 -48.37 -26.43
C ILE A 10 -41.32 -47.52 -25.16
N ASP A 11 -42.23 -46.56 -25.07
CA ASP A 11 -42.69 -45.74 -23.94
C ASP A 11 -42.77 -46.46 -22.58
N SER A 12 -42.62 -45.70 -21.49
CA SER A 12 -43.78 -45.16 -20.74
C SER A 12 -43.41 -44.50 -19.41
N SER A 13 -43.85 -43.23 -19.26
CA SER A 13 -44.42 -42.58 -18.05
C SER A 13 -43.56 -42.51 -16.76
N ASP A 14 -43.53 -41.48 -15.92
CA ASP A 14 -44.42 -40.36 -15.64
C ASP A 14 -43.72 -39.40 -14.65
N SER A 15 -44.25 -38.19 -14.53
CA SER A 15 -43.98 -37.13 -13.53
C SER A 15 -42.64 -36.40 -13.63
N GLY A 16 -42.55 -35.08 -13.69
CA GLY A 16 -43.53 -34.02 -13.53
C GLY A 16 -42.81 -32.78 -12.99
N ASN A 17 -43.26 -31.62 -13.46
CA ASN A 17 -42.97 -30.26 -12.98
C ASN A 17 -41.67 -29.57 -13.43
N ASP A 18 -41.90 -28.70 -14.40
CA ASP A 18 -41.34 -27.35 -14.51
C ASP A 18 -41.14 -26.67 -13.15
N ASP A 19 -39.96 -26.06 -12.94
CA ASP A 19 -39.87 -24.70 -12.38
C ASP A 19 -38.50 -24.05 -12.71
N PRO A 20 -38.47 -22.90 -13.40
CA PRO A 20 -37.34 -22.01 -13.49
C PRO A 20 -37.52 -20.85 -12.49
N GLY A 21 -36.73 -20.80 -11.42
CA GLY A 21 -36.77 -19.65 -10.53
C GLY A 21 -35.92 -19.80 -9.29
N LEU A 22 -34.74 -19.18 -9.28
CA LEU A 22 -34.15 -18.69 -8.05
C LEU A 22 -33.81 -17.21 -8.22
N ASN A 23 -34.72 -16.45 -7.63
CA ASN A 23 -34.85 -15.01 -7.65
C ASN A 23 -33.79 -14.32 -6.80
N GLU A 24 -33.41 -13.13 -7.28
CA GLU A 24 -33.33 -11.90 -6.49
C GLU A 24 -34.15 -11.91 -5.19
N ILE A 25 -33.56 -12.38 -4.09
CA ILE A 25 -34.07 -12.12 -2.73
C ILE A 25 -32.86 -11.98 -1.82
N ASP A 26 -32.16 -10.85 -1.90
CA ASP A 26 -31.22 -10.42 -0.84
C ASP A 26 -30.98 -8.89 -0.85
N MET A 27 -31.82 -8.11 -1.54
CA MET A 27 -31.64 -6.66 -1.70
C MET A 27 -32.72 -5.78 -1.02
N GLU A 28 -33.79 -6.35 -0.46
CA GLU A 28 -34.95 -5.57 0.02
C GLU A 28 -35.08 -5.44 1.55
N ILE A 29 -34.06 -5.81 2.34
CA ILE A 29 -34.09 -5.60 3.80
C ILE A 29 -33.06 -4.55 4.22
N LEU A 30 -33.07 -3.38 3.58
CA LEU A 30 -32.27 -2.22 4.02
C LEU A 30 -33.05 -0.88 4.01
N ASP A 31 -34.29 -0.83 3.51
CA ASP A 31 -35.05 0.42 3.32
C ASP A 31 -35.99 0.81 4.48
N SER A 32 -35.72 0.39 5.72
CA SER A 32 -36.60 0.74 6.85
C SER A 32 -35.88 1.14 8.13
N VAL A 33 -35.16 2.26 8.10
CA VAL A 33 -35.04 3.12 9.30
C VAL A 33 -35.08 4.58 8.84
N GLY A 34 -36.17 5.25 9.20
CA GLY A 34 -36.49 6.59 8.74
C GLY A 34 -35.54 7.67 9.22
N GLU A 35 -35.37 8.66 8.34
CA GLU A 35 -34.85 9.99 8.61
C GLU A 35 -35.70 10.68 9.69
N VAL A 36 -35.02 11.28 10.67
CA VAL A 36 -35.59 12.37 11.46
C VAL A 36 -34.56 13.50 11.40
N GLU A 37 -34.79 14.42 10.47
CA GLU A 37 -34.22 15.76 10.50
C GLU A 37 -34.77 16.49 11.74
N THR A 38 -33.88 17.09 12.52
CA THR A 38 -34.23 18.19 13.41
C THR A 38 -33.14 19.24 13.31
N ASP A 39 -33.49 20.33 12.62
CA ASP A 39 -32.89 21.65 12.74
C ASP A 39 -33.09 22.13 14.18
N GLU A 40 -32.03 22.56 14.87
CA GLU A 40 -32.15 23.62 15.88
C GLU A 40 -30.90 24.50 15.87
N ASP A 41 -31.20 25.79 15.86
CA ASP A 41 -30.36 26.97 15.73
C ASP A 41 -29.45 27.25 16.93
N GLU A 42 -28.48 28.14 16.67
CA GLU A 42 -27.95 29.22 17.52
C GLU A 42 -27.85 28.98 19.04
N ASP A 43 -26.62 29.03 19.56
CA ASP A 43 -26.34 29.92 20.68
C ASP A 43 -24.86 30.33 20.69
N MET A 44 -24.67 31.65 20.60
CA MET A 44 -23.43 32.35 20.90
C MET A 44 -23.26 32.41 22.41
N ASP A 45 -22.09 32.02 22.91
CA ASP A 45 -21.62 32.56 24.20
C ASP A 45 -20.12 32.84 24.17
N LEU A 46 -19.85 34.11 24.45
CA LEU A 46 -18.58 34.76 24.72
C LEU A 46 -18.16 34.52 26.17
N ASP A 47 -16.89 34.86 26.45
CA ASP A 47 -16.25 35.01 27.76
C ASP A 47 -15.84 33.70 28.47
N SER A 48 -14.72 33.62 29.18
CA SER A 48 -13.71 34.61 29.54
C SER A 48 -12.42 33.90 29.97
N SER A 49 -11.32 34.65 29.92
CA SER A 49 -10.04 34.49 30.60
C SER A 49 -9.93 33.44 31.72
N ASP A 50 -8.83 32.69 31.72
CA ASP A 50 -7.92 32.72 32.88
C ASP A 50 -6.48 32.36 32.50
N SER A 51 -5.58 33.01 33.21
CA SER A 51 -4.13 33.12 32.99
C SER A 51 -3.38 32.40 34.12
N ILE A 52 -2.07 32.19 33.93
CA ILE A 52 -1.03 31.90 34.96
C ILE A 52 -0.97 30.41 35.38
N SER A 53 0.17 29.72 35.53
CA SER A 53 1.57 30.11 35.79
C SER A 53 2.56 29.09 35.21
N VAL A 54 3.71 29.65 34.82
CA VAL A 54 5.03 29.03 34.65
C VAL A 54 5.57 28.58 36.02
N GLU A 55 6.11 27.38 36.13
CA GLU A 55 7.18 27.06 37.08
C GLU A 55 8.23 26.17 36.40
N GLU A 56 9.39 26.78 36.18
CA GLU A 56 10.68 26.12 35.96
C GLU A 56 11.19 25.53 37.27
N SER A 57 11.88 24.39 37.21
CA SER A 57 12.83 24.01 38.26
C SER A 57 14.00 23.25 37.65
N ASP A 58 15.08 23.99 37.44
CA ASP A 58 16.44 23.50 37.28
C ASP A 58 16.92 22.82 38.56
N THR A 59 17.65 21.71 38.42
CA THR A 59 18.77 21.39 39.32
C THR A 59 19.85 20.63 38.54
N ASP A 60 20.94 21.35 38.27
CA ASP A 60 22.27 20.84 37.95
C ASP A 60 22.86 20.04 39.12
N THR A 61 23.60 18.98 38.81
CA THR A 61 24.82 18.59 39.55
C THR A 61 25.80 17.88 38.62
N ASP A 62 26.97 18.50 38.46
CA ASP A 62 28.21 17.99 37.86
C ASP A 62 28.87 16.87 38.68
N GLU A 63 29.62 15.99 38.01
CA GLU A 63 31.07 15.71 38.21
C GLU A 63 31.50 14.32 37.66
N GLU A 64 32.09 14.32 36.45
CA GLU A 64 33.47 13.88 36.09
C GLU A 64 33.97 12.40 36.28
N PRO A 65 35.04 11.99 35.55
CA PRO A 65 35.12 10.75 34.77
C PRO A 65 36.06 9.66 35.32
N TYR A 66 36.02 8.46 34.73
CA TYR A 66 37.07 7.45 34.84
C TYR A 66 37.40 6.85 33.47
N ASP A 67 38.61 7.14 33.00
CA ASP A 67 39.37 6.34 32.04
C ASP A 67 39.96 5.11 32.77
N ASP A 68 39.91 3.93 32.15
CA ASP A 68 40.87 2.86 32.42
C ASP A 68 41.09 1.99 31.18
N ASP A 69 42.25 2.20 30.55
CA ASP A 69 42.84 1.37 29.52
C ASP A 69 43.36 0.07 30.15
N THR A 70 42.89 -1.09 29.69
CA THR A 70 43.67 -2.33 29.82
C THR A 70 43.60 -3.19 28.56
N GLU A 71 44.70 -3.13 27.81
CA GLU A 71 45.11 -4.12 26.81
C GLU A 71 45.25 -5.50 27.45
N ILE A 72 44.57 -6.51 26.89
CA ILE A 72 44.98 -7.90 26.99
C ILE A 72 45.17 -8.44 25.58
N THR A 73 46.40 -8.84 25.30
CA THR A 73 46.88 -9.46 24.06
C THR A 73 46.82 -10.99 24.14
N ASP A 74 46.79 -11.59 22.95
CA ASP A 74 47.20 -12.97 22.57
C ASP A 74 46.07 -14.03 22.39
N PRO A 75 46.27 -15.09 21.57
CA PRO A 75 46.29 -15.03 20.10
C PRO A 75 45.43 -16.12 19.40
N GLY A 76 45.13 -15.89 18.12
CA GLY A 76 45.09 -16.97 17.13
C GLY A 76 43.76 -17.65 16.85
N HIS A 77 43.02 -17.13 15.86
CA HIS A 77 42.52 -17.97 14.77
C HIS A 77 42.39 -17.11 13.50
N SER A 78 43.38 -17.28 12.62
CA SER A 78 43.44 -16.66 11.32
C SER A 78 42.38 -17.24 10.39
N SER A 79 41.54 -16.37 9.83
CA SER A 79 40.90 -16.55 8.53
C SER A 79 40.76 -15.17 7.87
N PRO A 80 40.84 -15.11 6.54
CA PRO A 80 41.54 -14.03 5.86
C PRO A 80 40.74 -12.73 5.83
N ALA A 81 41.43 -11.64 6.16
CA ALA A 81 40.96 -10.28 5.96
C ALA A 81 40.63 -10.06 4.48
N LEU A 82 39.34 -9.97 4.16
CA LEU A 82 38.88 -9.25 2.99
C LEU A 82 39.02 -7.77 3.32
N ASN A 83 39.91 -7.10 2.59
CA ASN A 83 40.07 -5.65 2.58
C ASN A 83 38.71 -4.97 2.36
N HIS A 84 38.10 -4.42 3.41
CA HIS A 84 37.01 -3.46 3.31
C HIS A 84 37.54 -2.07 2.94
N GLY A 85 38.08 -1.95 1.74
CA GLY A 85 38.47 -0.69 1.11
C GLY A 85 37.42 -0.14 0.15
N GLY A 86 36.13 -0.34 0.42
CA GLY A 86 35.03 -0.05 -0.54
C GLY A 86 33.73 0.47 0.09
N LYS A 87 33.80 1.23 1.20
CA LYS A 87 32.59 1.77 1.86
C LYS A 87 31.96 3.01 1.18
N THR A 88 32.54 3.51 0.09
CA THR A 88 32.13 4.76 -0.59
C THR A 88 31.31 4.59 -1.87
N GLU A 89 31.12 3.37 -2.40
CA GLU A 89 30.49 3.18 -3.73
C GLU A 89 28.95 3.10 -3.71
N TRP A 90 28.30 2.74 -2.61
CA TRP A 90 26.86 2.43 -2.63
C TRP A 90 25.96 3.68 -2.78
N HIS A 91 26.39 4.86 -2.28
CA HIS A 91 25.73 6.14 -2.57
C HIS A 91 25.78 6.53 -4.05
N GLU A 92 26.73 6.01 -4.83
CA GLU A 92 26.87 6.37 -6.24
C GLU A 92 25.79 5.75 -7.13
N GLY A 93 25.12 4.70 -6.63
CA GLY A 93 24.04 3.98 -7.30
C GLY A 93 22.70 4.72 -7.23
N ASN A 94 22.38 5.34 -6.08
CA ASN A 94 21.11 6.08 -5.94
C ASN A 94 21.22 7.57 -6.35
N LEU A 95 20.24 8.05 -7.12
CA LEU A 95 20.29 9.41 -7.66
C LEU A 95 20.06 10.48 -6.60
N LEU A 96 19.16 10.27 -5.64
CA LEU A 96 18.91 11.24 -4.57
C LEU A 96 20.14 11.38 -3.67
N LEU A 97 20.67 10.26 -3.15
CA LEU A 97 21.82 10.27 -2.26
C LEU A 97 23.06 10.86 -2.93
N LYS A 98 23.31 10.50 -4.18
CA LYS A 98 24.44 11.01 -4.97
C LYS A 98 24.38 12.51 -5.24
N ASN A 99 23.22 13.01 -5.66
CA ASN A 99 23.12 14.38 -6.16
C ASN A 99 22.77 15.39 -5.08
N ILE A 100 22.04 14.98 -4.04
CA ILE A 100 21.54 15.87 -2.98
C ILE A 100 22.42 15.75 -1.73
N GLY A 101 22.82 14.54 -1.37
CA GLY A 101 23.61 14.25 -0.18
C GLY A 101 22.79 14.10 1.11
N LEU A 102 23.26 13.24 2.01
CA LEU A 102 22.59 12.93 3.28
C LEU A 102 22.44 14.12 4.22
N GLU A 103 23.45 14.99 4.32
CA GLU A 103 23.40 16.18 5.17
C GLU A 103 22.20 17.07 4.79
N LYS A 104 22.05 17.40 3.51
CA LYS A 104 20.95 18.22 3.01
C LYS A 104 19.59 17.54 3.15
N LEU A 105 19.52 16.22 2.96
CA LEU A 105 18.30 15.44 3.17
C LEU A 105 17.89 15.45 4.65
N ASN A 106 18.85 15.28 5.56
CA ASN A 106 18.59 15.30 6.99
C ASN A 106 18.19 16.67 7.50
N ASP A 107 18.91 17.73 7.10
CA ASP A 107 18.59 19.12 7.46
C ASP A 107 17.17 19.53 7.07
N ARG A 108 16.57 18.81 6.11
CA ARG A 108 15.22 19.06 5.60
C ARG A 108 14.19 18.01 6.03
N GLY A 109 14.53 17.13 6.96
CA GLY A 109 13.60 16.17 7.57
C GLY A 109 13.23 14.98 6.68
N TYR A 110 14.11 14.58 5.77
CA TYR A 110 13.93 13.37 4.96
C TYR A 110 14.55 12.11 5.59
N VAL A 111 15.48 12.28 6.54
CA VAL A 111 16.24 11.16 7.14
C VAL A 111 15.74 10.82 8.53
N ASN A 112 16.01 11.68 9.52
CA ASN A 112 15.61 11.45 10.89
C ASN A 112 14.44 12.33 11.31
N LEU A 113 13.62 11.82 12.22
CA LEU A 113 12.59 12.57 12.93
C LEU A 113 12.98 12.73 14.40
N ASN A 114 12.49 13.82 15.01
CA ASN A 114 12.57 13.99 16.46
C ASN A 114 11.51 13.11 17.14
N SER A 115 11.77 11.80 17.25
CA SER A 115 11.03 10.73 17.99
C SER A 115 9.52 10.58 17.72
N ILE A 116 9.05 9.34 17.50
CA ILE A 116 7.60 9.05 17.36
C ILE A 116 7.16 7.76 18.04
N HIS A 117 5.96 7.77 18.62
CA HIS A 117 5.33 6.59 19.22
C HIS A 117 4.27 6.00 18.27
N THR A 118 4.65 4.99 17.49
CA THR A 118 3.74 4.26 16.56
C THR A 118 3.01 3.07 17.19
N ASP A 119 3.28 2.80 18.46
CA ASP A 119 2.70 1.72 19.26
C ASP A 119 1.25 2.01 19.70
N ARG A 120 0.82 3.27 19.59
CA ARG A 120 -0.55 3.66 19.90
C ARG A 120 -1.50 3.26 18.77
N THR A 121 -2.71 2.86 19.14
CA THR A 121 -3.79 2.66 18.18
C THR A 121 -4.10 3.98 17.47
N PHE A 122 -4.21 3.94 16.14
CA PHE A 122 -4.57 5.10 15.31
C PHE A 122 -5.75 4.78 14.38
N GLY A 123 -6.08 5.72 13.50
CA GLY A 123 -7.06 5.51 12.43
C GLY A 123 -8.36 6.29 12.60
N TYR A 124 -9.47 5.61 12.39
CA TYR A 124 -10.80 6.21 12.22
C TYR A 124 -11.27 7.05 13.42
N SER A 125 -11.29 8.38 13.26
CA SER A 125 -11.77 9.33 14.28
C SER A 125 -13.21 9.81 14.04
N ARG A 126 -13.82 9.44 12.90
CA ARG A 126 -15.15 9.94 12.47
C ARG A 126 -16.05 8.81 11.96
N ASP A 127 -17.35 9.06 12.01
CA ASP A 127 -18.40 8.07 11.71
C ASP A 127 -18.30 7.46 10.31
N ARG A 128 -17.92 8.26 9.29
CA ARG A 128 -17.77 7.78 7.90
C ARG A 128 -16.71 6.69 7.79
N SER A 129 -15.63 6.84 8.52
CA SER A 129 -14.45 5.99 8.40
C SER A 129 -14.59 4.71 9.22
N LEU A 130 -15.47 4.71 10.23
CA LEU A 130 -15.87 3.49 10.95
C LEU A 130 -16.91 2.65 10.18
N ARG A 131 -17.46 3.13 9.05
CA ARG A 131 -18.52 2.41 8.31
C ARG A 131 -18.09 1.01 7.86
N PRO A 132 -16.93 0.82 7.20
CA PRO A 132 -16.52 -0.52 6.76
C PRO A 132 -16.37 -1.47 7.96
N ALA A 133 -15.73 -1.00 9.03
CA ALA A 133 -15.48 -1.79 10.23
C ALA A 133 -16.78 -2.19 10.96
N ARG A 134 -17.74 -1.26 11.08
CA ARG A 134 -19.08 -1.54 11.63
C ARG A 134 -19.87 -2.49 10.75
N TRP A 135 -19.83 -2.33 9.43
CA TRP A 135 -20.51 -3.22 8.50
C TRP A 135 -19.97 -4.65 8.63
N ARG A 136 -18.64 -4.82 8.63
CA ARG A 136 -18.00 -6.13 8.83
C ARG A 136 -18.40 -6.77 10.14
N ALA A 137 -18.32 -6.01 11.24
CA ALA A 137 -18.70 -6.53 12.56
C ALA A 137 -20.15 -7.04 12.58
N LYS A 138 -21.08 -6.30 11.96
CA LYS A 138 -22.48 -6.74 11.79
C LYS A 138 -22.59 -7.98 10.91
N TYR A 139 -21.84 -8.03 9.80
CA TYR A 139 -21.83 -9.16 8.87
C TYR A 139 -21.32 -10.44 9.54
N GLU A 140 -20.25 -10.37 10.33
CA GLU A 140 -19.68 -11.48 11.10
C GLU A 140 -20.66 -12.01 12.17
N VAL A 141 -21.37 -11.11 12.86
CA VAL A 141 -22.44 -11.48 13.80
C VAL A 141 -23.58 -12.20 13.09
N GLN A 142 -24.04 -11.70 11.94
CA GLN A 142 -25.09 -12.35 11.14
C GLN A 142 -24.69 -13.74 10.66
N LYS A 143 -23.40 -13.96 10.36
CA LYS A 143 -22.86 -15.28 10.01
C LYS A 143 -22.62 -16.20 11.22
N GLY A 144 -22.90 -15.73 12.43
CA GLY A 144 -22.72 -16.49 13.67
C GLY A 144 -21.25 -16.68 14.07
N LEU A 145 -20.34 -15.89 13.51
CA LEU A 145 -18.90 -15.98 13.76
C LEU A 145 -18.46 -15.19 15.00
N CYS A 146 -19.28 -14.22 15.43
CA CYS A 146 -19.12 -13.47 16.67
C CYS A 146 -20.46 -13.31 17.38
N ALA A 147 -20.45 -13.35 18.71
CA ALA A 147 -21.68 -13.32 19.51
C ALA A 147 -22.35 -11.93 19.51
N GLN A 148 -21.58 -10.84 19.60
CA GLN A 148 -22.07 -9.45 19.61
C GLN A 148 -20.95 -8.47 19.17
N VAL A 149 -21.34 -7.34 18.57
CA VAL A 149 -20.43 -6.19 18.43
C VAL A 149 -20.49 -5.40 19.73
N ASN A 150 -19.45 -5.48 20.56
CA ASN A 150 -19.33 -4.65 21.75
C ASN A 150 -18.90 -3.24 21.35
N GLU A 151 -19.84 -2.41 20.87
CA GLU A 151 -19.67 -0.96 20.91
C GLU A 151 -20.10 -0.49 22.31
N PRO A 152 -19.21 -0.03 23.20
CA PRO A 152 -19.63 0.54 24.46
C PRO A 152 -20.40 1.83 24.17
N TYR A 153 -21.72 1.74 24.27
CA TYR A 153 -22.67 2.84 24.12
C TYR A 153 -22.33 3.92 25.16
N THR A 154 -21.65 4.99 24.74
CA THR A 154 -21.42 6.15 25.62
C THR A 154 -22.54 7.15 25.39
N THR A 155 -23.61 7.00 26.17
CA THR A 155 -24.72 7.97 26.30
C THR A 155 -24.31 9.29 26.98
N LYS A 156 -23.01 9.59 27.10
CA LYS A 156 -22.52 10.78 27.78
C LYS A 156 -21.68 11.60 26.84
N ARG A 157 -22.31 12.69 26.36
CA ARG A 157 -21.78 13.95 25.82
C ARG A 157 -20.61 13.87 24.82
N ARG A 158 -20.66 14.78 23.85
CA ARG A 158 -19.52 15.22 23.02
C ARG A 158 -18.42 15.86 23.91
N ASP A 159 -17.91 15.13 24.87
CA ASP A 159 -16.73 15.54 25.62
C ASP A 159 -15.51 15.12 24.80
N LYS A 160 -14.66 16.11 24.57
CA LYS A 160 -13.42 16.09 23.82
C LYS A 160 -12.58 14.85 24.23
N GLU A 161 -11.93 14.21 23.26
CA GLU A 161 -10.89 13.17 23.42
C GLU A 161 -11.30 11.69 23.61
N GLY A 162 -12.40 11.24 22.98
CA GLY A 162 -12.73 9.81 22.91
C GLY A 162 -12.87 9.29 21.48
N TYR A 163 -11.79 8.79 20.88
CA TYR A 163 -11.87 8.04 19.61
C TYR A 163 -12.86 6.87 19.74
N GLY A 164 -13.73 6.67 18.74
CA GLY A 164 -14.78 5.65 18.77
C GLY A 164 -14.23 4.29 19.24
N LYS A 165 -14.79 3.76 20.33
CA LYS A 165 -14.34 2.52 20.96
C LYS A 165 -14.80 1.29 20.16
N LEU A 166 -14.37 1.18 18.91
CA LEU A 166 -14.38 -0.08 18.19
C LEU A 166 -13.29 -0.98 18.81
N ASP A 167 -13.64 -2.23 19.15
CA ASP A 167 -12.69 -3.24 19.61
C ASP A 167 -11.48 -3.30 18.66
N GLU A 168 -10.28 -3.43 19.22
CA GLU A 168 -9.03 -3.57 18.47
C GLU A 168 -9.13 -4.69 17.42
N PHE A 169 -9.87 -5.76 17.72
CA PHE A 169 -10.16 -6.86 16.79
C PHE A 169 -10.82 -6.41 15.48
N HIS A 170 -11.66 -5.39 15.51
CA HIS A 170 -12.39 -4.90 14.32
C HIS A 170 -11.63 -3.78 13.59
N ARG A 171 -10.52 -3.28 14.15
CA ARG A 171 -9.67 -2.26 13.53
C ARG A 171 -8.70 -2.84 12.49
N ILE A 172 -8.55 -4.16 12.46
CA ILE A 172 -7.77 -4.88 11.46
C ILE A 172 -8.76 -5.63 10.56
N HIS A 173 -8.66 -5.43 9.25
CA HIS A 173 -9.49 -6.12 8.28
C HIS A 173 -9.27 -7.65 8.37
N PRO A 174 -10.30 -8.50 8.25
CA PRO A 174 -10.18 -9.95 8.30
C PRO A 174 -9.05 -10.54 7.44
N ILE A 175 -8.82 -9.97 6.25
CA ILE A 175 -7.73 -10.37 5.36
C ILE A 175 -6.35 -10.32 6.02
N PHE A 176 -6.12 -9.42 6.98
CA PHE A 176 -4.85 -9.23 7.67
C PHE A 176 -4.81 -9.87 9.07
N ARG A 177 -5.90 -10.51 9.51
CA ARG A 177 -5.98 -11.10 10.84
C ARG A 177 -5.07 -12.30 10.98
N GLN A 178 -4.74 -12.61 12.24
CA GLN A 178 -3.76 -13.60 12.64
C GLN A 178 -4.07 -15.01 12.10
N ASP A 179 -5.35 -15.36 11.96
CA ASP A 179 -5.80 -16.65 11.43
C ASP A 179 -5.44 -16.91 9.96
N ASN A 180 -5.10 -15.85 9.21
CA ASN A 180 -4.65 -15.96 7.82
C ASN A 180 -3.14 -16.12 7.66
N TRP A 181 -2.36 -16.21 8.74
CA TRP A 181 -0.91 -16.38 8.70
C TRP A 181 -0.53 -17.84 8.95
N THR A 182 0.45 -18.37 8.20
CA THR A 182 0.84 -19.79 8.31
C THR A 182 2.07 -20.04 9.18
N ILE A 183 2.55 -19.04 9.92
CA ILE A 183 3.85 -19.08 10.59
C ILE A 183 3.68 -19.37 12.08
N ASP A 184 4.16 -20.52 12.52
CA ASP A 184 4.15 -20.94 13.92
C ASP A 184 4.79 -19.88 14.85
N ASP A 185 5.87 -19.21 14.44
CA ASP A 185 6.53 -18.18 15.25
C ASP A 185 5.70 -16.90 15.45
N LEU A 186 4.83 -16.53 14.49
CA LEU A 186 3.89 -15.41 14.66
C LEU A 186 2.69 -15.81 15.53
N LEU A 187 2.37 -17.11 15.57
CA LEU A 187 1.23 -17.70 16.25
C LEU A 187 1.54 -18.21 17.67
N LEU A 188 2.80 -18.54 17.96
CA LEU A 188 3.26 -19.10 19.23
C LEU A 188 3.96 -18.03 20.08
N GLY A 189 3.18 -17.27 20.84
CA GLY A 189 3.68 -16.42 21.92
C GLY A 189 2.72 -16.45 23.10
N ALA A 190 3.21 -16.79 24.30
CA ALA A 190 2.42 -16.78 25.52
C ALA A 190 1.89 -15.36 25.82
N GLU A 191 0.56 -15.19 25.69
CA GLU A 191 -0.37 -14.16 26.24
C GLU A 191 0.05 -12.67 26.42
N SER A 192 1.24 -12.21 26.01
CA SER A 192 1.62 -10.79 26.10
C SER A 192 2.67 -10.30 25.09
N ASN A 193 3.46 -11.19 24.45
CA ASN A 193 4.54 -10.82 23.52
C ASN A 193 4.48 -11.59 22.19
N CYS A 194 3.30 -11.77 21.58
CA CYS A 194 3.27 -12.34 20.22
C CYS A 194 3.90 -11.35 19.23
N LEU A 195 4.77 -11.82 18.33
CA LEU A 195 5.35 -11.03 17.25
C LEU A 195 4.26 -10.32 16.41
N PHE A 196 3.07 -10.93 16.33
CA PHE A 196 1.88 -10.35 15.72
C PHE A 196 1.46 -9.00 16.33
N ASN A 197 1.63 -8.79 17.64
CA ASN A 197 1.33 -7.50 18.27
C ASN A 197 2.21 -6.38 17.73
N LYS A 198 3.45 -6.68 17.34
CA LYS A 198 4.38 -5.70 16.74
C LYS A 198 4.00 -5.35 15.29
N LEU A 199 3.28 -6.23 14.59
CA LEU A 199 2.69 -5.94 13.27
C LEU A 199 1.46 -5.04 13.35
N LYS A 200 0.76 -4.95 14.49
CA LYS A 200 -0.52 -4.23 14.58
C LYS A 200 -0.52 -2.84 13.93
N PRO A 201 0.50 -1.97 14.11
CA PRO A 201 0.55 -0.69 13.41
C PRO A 201 0.53 -0.83 11.88
N VAL A 202 1.28 -1.79 11.33
CA VAL A 202 1.31 -2.10 9.90
C VAL A 202 -0.06 -2.61 9.43
N LEU A 203 -0.65 -3.57 10.16
CA LEU A 203 -1.94 -4.16 9.81
C LEU A 203 -3.09 -3.13 9.88
N GLN A 204 -3.04 -2.22 10.85
CA GLN A 204 -3.96 -1.10 10.96
C GLN A 204 -3.79 -0.14 9.79
N LEU A 205 -2.56 0.25 9.45
CA LEU A 205 -2.32 1.12 8.29
C LEU A 205 -2.82 0.47 6.98
N ALA A 206 -2.47 -0.79 6.74
CA ALA A 206 -2.92 -1.54 5.56
C ALA A 206 -4.46 -1.64 5.51
N THR A 207 -5.12 -1.84 6.66
CA THR A 207 -6.58 -1.84 6.76
C THR A 207 -7.18 -0.50 6.34
N LEU A 208 -6.62 0.61 6.85
CA LEU A 208 -7.11 1.96 6.55
C LEU A 208 -6.90 2.32 5.07
N LEU A 209 -5.76 1.93 4.50
CA LEU A 209 -5.45 2.12 3.08
C LEU A 209 -6.40 1.30 2.19
N LEU A 210 -6.64 0.03 2.51
CA LEU A 210 -7.51 -0.87 1.75
C LEU A 210 -8.98 -0.40 1.74
N GLU A 211 -9.42 0.24 2.81
CA GLU A 211 -10.81 0.63 3.02
C GLU A 211 -11.12 2.10 2.69
N ASP A 212 -10.11 2.87 2.28
CA ASP A 212 -10.34 4.23 1.80
C ASP A 212 -11.34 4.23 0.62
N GLU A 213 -12.20 5.25 0.57
CA GLU A 213 -13.30 5.31 -0.40
C GLU A 213 -12.81 5.33 -1.85
N ASN A 214 -11.63 5.87 -2.12
CA ASN A 214 -11.05 5.87 -3.47
C ASN A 214 -10.54 4.49 -3.85
N ILE A 215 -10.02 3.74 -2.87
CA ILE A 215 -9.55 2.36 -3.07
C ILE A 215 -10.73 1.41 -3.24
N VAL A 216 -11.80 1.59 -2.45
CA VAL A 216 -13.06 0.86 -2.67
C VAL A 216 -13.62 1.12 -4.07
N GLY A 217 -13.54 2.36 -4.56
CA GLY A 217 -13.93 2.71 -5.93
C GLY A 217 -13.06 2.09 -7.03
N TYR A 218 -11.75 2.03 -6.78
CA TYR A 218 -10.80 1.32 -7.63
C TYR A 218 -11.13 -0.19 -7.70
N ILE A 219 -11.26 -0.85 -6.55
CA ILE A 219 -11.57 -2.29 -6.46
C ILE A 219 -12.93 -2.59 -7.12
N PHE A 220 -13.95 -1.76 -6.89
CA PHE A 220 -15.27 -1.98 -7.49
C PHE A 220 -15.19 -2.02 -9.01
N SER A 221 -14.58 -1.00 -9.63
CA SER A 221 -14.44 -0.94 -11.08
C SER A 221 -13.53 -2.03 -11.63
N MET A 222 -12.45 -2.36 -10.91
CA MET A 222 -11.55 -3.46 -11.25
C MET A 222 -12.32 -4.79 -11.35
N LEU A 223 -13.24 -5.06 -10.41
CA LEU A 223 -14.02 -6.30 -10.37
C LEU A 223 -15.29 -6.27 -11.24
N ASP A 224 -15.68 -5.11 -11.78
CA ASP A 224 -16.84 -4.96 -12.66
C ASP A 224 -16.45 -5.15 -14.12
N VAL A 225 -16.06 -6.38 -14.47
CA VAL A 225 -15.55 -6.74 -15.81
C VAL A 225 -16.53 -6.44 -16.94
N ASP A 226 -17.83 -6.41 -16.67
CA ASP A 226 -18.85 -6.06 -17.66
C ASP A 226 -18.82 -4.58 -18.05
N SER A 227 -18.27 -3.73 -17.18
CA SER A 227 -18.04 -2.30 -17.44
C SER A 227 -16.72 -1.99 -18.15
N HIS A 228 -15.84 -2.99 -18.26
CA HIS A 228 -14.51 -2.80 -18.85
C HIS A 228 -14.62 -2.52 -20.34
N LYS A 229 -13.69 -1.72 -20.85
CA LYS A 229 -13.64 -1.32 -22.25
C LYS A 229 -12.47 -2.03 -22.92
N GLN A 230 -12.73 -2.68 -24.05
CA GLN A 230 -11.68 -3.30 -24.84
C GLN A 230 -10.70 -2.23 -25.36
N ILE A 231 -9.41 -2.51 -25.29
CA ILE A 231 -8.37 -1.70 -25.92
C ILE A 231 -8.24 -2.16 -27.38
N THR A 232 -8.50 -1.25 -28.32
CA THR A 232 -8.43 -1.52 -29.77
C THR A 232 -7.25 -0.81 -30.41
N LEU A 233 -6.05 -1.16 -29.96
CA LEU A 233 -4.80 -0.70 -30.59
C LEU A 233 -4.45 -1.66 -31.74
N ASP A 234 -4.06 -1.11 -32.89
CA ASP A 234 -3.71 -1.92 -34.07
C ASP A 234 -2.59 -2.93 -33.73
N GLY A 235 -2.82 -4.21 -34.01
CA GLY A 235 -1.85 -5.30 -33.79
C GLY A 235 -1.83 -5.89 -32.37
N ILE A 236 -2.45 -5.24 -31.37
CA ILE A 236 -2.27 -5.65 -29.97
C ILE A 236 -2.86 -7.03 -29.62
N GLU A 237 -3.99 -7.40 -30.22
CA GLU A 237 -4.60 -8.73 -30.02
C GLU A 237 -3.78 -9.82 -30.74
N GLU A 238 -3.09 -9.48 -31.83
CA GLU A 238 -2.17 -10.39 -32.53
C GLU A 238 -0.88 -10.57 -31.72
N ASP A 239 -0.35 -9.49 -31.13
CA ASP A 239 0.89 -9.48 -30.36
C ASP A 239 0.74 -10.16 -29.00
N LEU A 240 -0.36 -9.90 -28.29
CA LEU A 240 -0.62 -10.46 -26.95
C LEU A 240 -1.39 -11.78 -26.99
N GLY A 241 -1.94 -12.14 -28.15
CA GLY A 241 -2.71 -13.38 -28.34
C GLY A 241 -4.09 -13.39 -27.69
N GLU A 242 -4.50 -12.29 -27.07
CA GLU A 242 -5.81 -12.14 -26.43
C GLU A 242 -6.30 -10.68 -26.41
N LYS A 243 -7.57 -10.51 -26.04
CA LYS A 243 -8.18 -9.19 -25.87
C LYS A 243 -7.79 -8.61 -24.51
N VAL A 244 -7.26 -7.41 -24.54
CA VAL A 244 -6.96 -6.62 -23.35
C VAL A 244 -8.01 -5.55 -23.09
N PHE A 245 -8.19 -5.22 -21.81
CA PHE A 245 -9.26 -4.36 -21.33
C PHE A 245 -8.75 -3.32 -20.35
N TRP A 246 -9.45 -2.19 -20.26
CA TRP A 246 -9.21 -1.18 -19.26
C TRP A 246 -10.48 -0.81 -18.48
N PHE A 247 -10.28 -0.29 -17.26
CA PHE A 247 -11.35 0.19 -16.40
C PHE A 247 -11.07 1.59 -15.85
N GLU A 248 -12.14 2.30 -15.49
CA GLU A 248 -12.08 3.62 -14.84
C GLU A 248 -12.50 3.48 -13.37
N PRO A 249 -11.68 3.94 -12.41
CA PRO A 249 -12.06 3.92 -11.00
C PRO A 249 -13.35 4.71 -10.78
N ARG A 250 -14.31 4.10 -10.09
CA ARG A 250 -15.60 4.73 -9.87
C ARG A 250 -15.55 5.59 -8.62
N HIS A 251 -16.03 6.82 -8.75
CA HIS A 251 -16.19 7.72 -7.62
C HIS A 251 -17.64 7.72 -7.11
N ASN A 252 -17.82 8.03 -5.82
CA ASN A 252 -19.14 8.19 -5.19
C ASN A 252 -20.02 6.93 -5.27
N LEU A 253 -19.50 5.78 -4.86
CA LEU A 253 -20.26 4.55 -4.78
C LEU A 253 -21.50 4.71 -3.88
N SER A 254 -22.58 4.04 -4.24
CA SER A 254 -23.70 3.80 -3.34
C SER A 254 -23.28 2.87 -2.19
N GLU A 255 -24.06 2.85 -1.12
CA GLU A 255 -23.77 1.97 0.01
C GLU A 255 -23.77 0.49 -0.39
N LYS A 256 -24.71 0.10 -1.25
CA LYS A 256 -24.80 -1.25 -1.78
C LYS A 256 -23.54 -1.64 -2.58
N GLU A 257 -23.03 -0.74 -3.40
CA GLU A 257 -21.80 -0.97 -4.17
C GLU A 257 -20.57 -1.09 -3.27
N ARG A 258 -20.47 -0.25 -2.22
CA ARG A 258 -19.43 -0.41 -1.18
C ARG A 258 -19.49 -1.78 -0.51
N GLN A 259 -20.70 -2.22 -0.14
CA GLN A 259 -20.91 -3.51 0.50
C GLN A 259 -20.53 -4.70 -0.40
N THR A 260 -20.68 -4.57 -1.72
CA THR A 260 -20.16 -5.57 -2.67
C THR A 260 -18.65 -5.71 -2.52
N VAL A 261 -17.91 -4.60 -2.52
CA VAL A 261 -16.44 -4.64 -2.35
C VAL A 261 -16.04 -5.23 -1.01
N TRP A 262 -16.66 -4.77 0.08
CA TRP A 262 -16.35 -5.29 1.42
C TRP A 262 -16.64 -6.79 1.54
N ARG A 263 -17.67 -7.28 0.84
CA ARG A 263 -17.97 -8.72 0.75
C ARG A 263 -16.89 -9.46 -0.03
N GLU A 264 -16.46 -8.96 -1.17
CA GLU A 264 -15.40 -9.58 -1.98
C GLU A 264 -14.08 -9.68 -1.19
N LEU A 265 -13.70 -8.62 -0.47
CA LEU A 265 -12.55 -8.61 0.43
C LEU A 265 -12.68 -9.62 1.58
N TYR A 266 -13.89 -9.77 2.14
CA TYR A 266 -14.16 -10.75 3.19
C TYR A 266 -14.16 -12.19 2.67
N GLU A 267 -14.66 -12.44 1.46
CA GLU A 267 -14.61 -13.79 0.88
C GLU A 267 -13.17 -14.16 0.49
N LEU A 268 -12.38 -13.21 -0.01
CA LEU A 268 -10.95 -13.40 -0.24
C LEU A 268 -10.21 -13.79 1.06
N SER A 269 -10.56 -13.19 2.20
CA SER A 269 -9.92 -13.51 3.47
C SER A 269 -10.15 -14.95 3.95
N LYS A 270 -11.02 -15.73 3.31
CA LYS A 270 -11.21 -17.16 3.64
C LYS A 270 -10.32 -18.09 2.82
N THR A 271 -9.78 -17.60 1.71
CA THR A 271 -9.01 -18.39 0.74
C THR A 271 -7.58 -17.89 0.58
N LEU A 272 -7.25 -16.76 1.19
CA LEU A 272 -5.94 -16.12 1.20
C LEU A 272 -5.13 -16.56 2.41
N ARG A 273 -3.83 -16.77 2.21
CA ARG A 273 -2.85 -17.00 3.27
C ARG A 273 -1.64 -16.09 3.12
N TRP A 274 -1.16 -15.58 4.25
CA TRP A 274 0.09 -14.82 4.36
C TRP A 274 1.25 -15.74 4.74
N THR A 275 2.34 -15.62 4.01
CA THR A 275 3.60 -16.33 4.25
C THR A 275 4.78 -15.36 4.28
N GLU A 276 5.90 -15.81 4.83
CA GLU A 276 7.18 -15.08 4.77
C GLU A 276 8.17 -15.91 3.95
N GLU A 277 8.95 -15.26 3.09
CA GLU A 277 9.91 -15.92 2.21
C GLU A 277 11.27 -15.19 2.23
N GLU A 278 12.34 -15.96 2.36
CA GLU A 278 13.72 -15.47 2.27
C GLU A 278 14.15 -15.32 0.82
N GLY A 279 14.95 -14.29 0.54
CA GLY A 279 15.55 -14.11 -0.78
C GLY A 279 14.57 -13.68 -1.88
N LEU A 280 13.40 -13.13 -1.51
CA LEU A 280 12.57 -12.40 -2.46
C LEU A 280 13.30 -11.12 -2.88
N ASP A 281 13.45 -10.92 -4.19
CA ASP A 281 13.97 -9.67 -4.76
C ASP A 281 12.96 -8.51 -4.63
N LEU A 282 11.68 -8.84 -4.39
CA LEU A 282 10.58 -7.89 -4.20
C LEU A 282 10.17 -7.78 -2.73
N HIS A 283 9.40 -6.74 -2.39
CA HIS A 283 8.81 -6.57 -1.05
C HIS A 283 7.77 -7.64 -0.72
N GLY A 284 7.07 -8.14 -1.75
CA GLY A 284 6.11 -9.23 -1.67
C GLY A 284 5.80 -9.80 -3.05
N CYS A 285 5.04 -10.88 -3.08
CA CYS A 285 4.44 -11.40 -4.31
C CYS A 285 3.16 -12.19 -4.04
N THR A 286 2.23 -12.13 -5.00
CA THR A 286 0.98 -12.90 -4.99
C THR A 286 1.05 -14.09 -5.92
N ARG A 287 0.69 -15.27 -5.41
CA ARG A 287 0.66 -16.52 -6.17
C ARG A 287 -0.53 -17.41 -5.83
N GLY A 288 -0.66 -18.49 -6.59
CA GLY A 288 -1.72 -19.48 -6.43
C GLY A 288 -2.92 -19.27 -7.36
N PRO A 289 -3.77 -20.31 -7.52
CA PRO A 289 -4.97 -20.26 -8.34
C PRO A 289 -6.19 -19.75 -7.54
N ARG A 290 -7.29 -19.53 -8.26
CA ARG A 290 -8.61 -19.22 -7.67
C ARG A 290 -8.96 -20.15 -6.51
N GLY A 291 -9.37 -19.56 -5.37
CA GLY A 291 -9.76 -20.28 -4.17
C GLY A 291 -8.60 -20.78 -3.28
N SER A 292 -7.34 -20.55 -3.67
CA SER A 292 -6.17 -20.84 -2.85
C SER A 292 -5.06 -19.84 -3.15
N ILE A 293 -5.23 -18.62 -2.65
CA ILE A 293 -4.28 -17.52 -2.87
C ILE A 293 -3.25 -17.50 -1.74
N GLU A 294 -2.01 -17.21 -2.11
CA GLU A 294 -0.91 -16.97 -1.18
C GLU A 294 -0.29 -15.62 -1.49
N ILE A 295 -0.08 -14.80 -0.44
CA ILE A 295 0.76 -13.62 -0.51
C ILE A 295 2.01 -13.90 0.33
N ALA A 296 3.16 -13.95 -0.33
CA ALA A 296 4.45 -14.10 0.33
C ALA A 296 5.08 -12.72 0.51
N LEU A 297 5.37 -12.34 1.75
CA LEU A 297 6.08 -11.10 2.08
C LEU A 297 7.57 -11.41 2.24
N ASN A 298 8.41 -10.44 1.88
CA ASN A 298 9.84 -10.54 2.13
C ASN A 298 10.08 -10.68 3.64
N LYS A 299 10.61 -11.83 4.05
CA LYS A 299 10.83 -12.17 5.46
C LYS A 299 11.64 -11.09 6.18
N ARG A 300 12.58 -10.46 5.48
CA ARG A 300 13.46 -9.46 6.06
C ARG A 300 12.72 -8.22 6.54
N HIS A 301 11.73 -7.72 5.79
CA HIS A 301 10.89 -6.60 6.26
C HIS A 301 10.05 -7.00 7.47
N ILE A 302 9.57 -8.25 7.55
CA ILE A 302 8.85 -8.74 8.73
C ILE A 302 9.78 -8.77 9.96
N ASP A 303 11.01 -9.26 9.78
CA ASP A 303 12.02 -9.34 10.84
C ASP A 303 12.40 -7.94 11.36
N GLU A 304 12.60 -6.98 10.46
CA GLU A 304 12.84 -5.56 10.74
C GLU A 304 11.65 -4.86 11.41
N VAL A 305 10.42 -5.36 11.30
CA VAL A 305 9.28 -4.78 12.04
C VAL A 305 9.09 -5.47 13.40
N CYS A 306 9.23 -6.79 13.45
CA CYS A 306 8.71 -7.59 14.57
C CYS A 306 9.79 -8.28 15.39
N ARG A 307 10.92 -8.62 14.80
CA ARG A 307 11.96 -9.46 15.42
C ARG A 307 13.17 -8.65 15.88
N GLU A 308 12.99 -7.34 16.08
CA GLU A 308 14.01 -6.40 16.60
C GLU A 308 15.33 -6.41 15.79
N VAL A 309 15.27 -6.86 14.53
CA VAL A 309 16.38 -6.70 13.59
C VAL A 309 16.61 -5.20 13.37
N SER A 310 17.89 -4.81 13.37
CA SER A 310 18.33 -3.43 13.17
C SER A 310 17.98 -2.97 11.76
N CYS A 311 17.29 -1.84 11.64
CA CYS A 311 16.93 -1.23 10.36
C CYS A 311 18.05 -0.32 9.84
N ILE A 312 19.11 -0.11 10.63
CA ILE A 312 20.27 0.71 10.28
C ILE A 312 21.55 -0.11 10.10
N GLU A 313 21.45 -1.44 9.94
CA GLU A 313 22.64 -2.30 9.74
C GLU A 313 23.50 -1.83 8.55
N ASP A 314 22.84 -1.38 7.48
CA ASP A 314 23.47 -0.87 6.27
C ASP A 314 23.74 0.64 6.31
N ALA A 315 23.48 1.30 7.45
CA ALA A 315 23.78 2.70 7.60
C ALA A 315 25.30 2.94 7.57
N ILE A 316 25.74 3.96 6.82
CA ILE A 316 27.10 4.45 6.86
C ILE A 316 27.33 5.26 8.11
N ASP A 317 28.60 5.34 8.46
CA ASP A 317 29.07 6.20 9.52
C ASP A 317 29.11 7.65 9.02
N TRP A 318 28.09 8.43 9.41
CA TRP A 318 28.00 9.87 9.22
C TRP A 318 27.27 10.48 10.44
N THR A 319 27.35 11.79 10.65
CA THR A 319 26.76 12.46 11.83
C THR A 319 25.75 13.53 11.38
N PRO A 320 24.51 13.53 11.93
CA PRO A 320 24.03 12.76 13.09
C PRO A 320 23.75 11.26 12.83
N GLY A 321 23.88 10.77 11.59
CA GLY A 321 23.64 9.36 11.28
C GLY A 321 22.18 9.08 10.98
N SER A 322 21.79 7.81 10.83
CA SER A 322 20.38 7.42 10.80
C SER A 322 19.95 6.89 12.17
N ASP A 323 18.74 7.25 12.60
CA ASP A 323 18.14 6.69 13.80
C ASP A 323 17.24 5.47 13.50
N GLU A 324 17.26 4.52 14.45
CA GLU A 324 16.58 3.24 14.34
C GLU A 324 15.06 3.37 14.27
N GLU A 325 14.47 4.35 14.94
CA GLU A 325 13.01 4.55 14.97
C GLU A 325 12.52 5.06 13.61
N SER A 326 13.23 6.00 13.00
CA SER A 326 12.94 6.56 11.68
C SER A 326 13.08 5.50 10.58
N ALA A 327 14.14 4.69 10.61
CA ALA A 327 14.32 3.59 9.66
C ALA A 327 13.21 2.55 9.79
N ARG A 328 12.92 2.11 11.02
CA ARG A 328 11.84 1.15 11.27
C ARG A 328 10.46 1.68 10.89
N LEU A 329 10.23 2.99 11.00
CA LEU A 329 9.00 3.63 10.53
C LEU A 329 8.84 3.50 9.00
N ARG A 330 9.90 3.72 8.24
CA ARG A 330 9.90 3.55 6.77
C ARG A 330 9.58 2.10 6.39
N VAL A 331 10.19 1.13 7.06
CA VAL A 331 9.89 -0.30 6.83
C VAL A 331 8.44 -0.62 7.15
N LYS A 332 7.89 -0.13 8.28
CA LYS A 332 6.47 -0.30 8.63
C LYS A 332 5.53 0.26 7.56
N PHE A 333 5.86 1.43 7.02
CA PHE A 333 5.09 2.06 5.95
C PHE A 333 5.15 1.25 4.65
N LEU A 334 6.35 0.88 4.19
CA LEU A 334 6.53 0.08 2.98
C LEU A 334 5.79 -1.24 3.09
N LEU A 335 5.94 -1.94 4.21
CA LEU A 335 5.26 -3.21 4.44
C LEU A 335 3.73 -3.07 4.36
N ALA A 336 3.15 -2.02 4.96
CA ALA A 336 1.71 -1.79 4.89
C ALA A 336 1.24 -1.52 3.45
N SER A 337 2.01 -0.73 2.69
CA SER A 337 1.72 -0.45 1.28
C SER A 337 1.83 -1.70 0.43
N THR A 338 2.90 -2.49 0.58
CA THR A 338 3.09 -3.78 -0.10
C THR A 338 1.93 -4.75 0.19
N MET A 339 1.47 -4.83 1.44
CA MET A 339 0.34 -5.70 1.77
C MET A 339 -0.92 -5.33 0.98
N VAL A 340 -1.20 -4.05 0.78
CA VAL A 340 -2.38 -3.60 0.02
C VAL A 340 -2.17 -3.77 -1.49
N HIS A 341 -0.96 -3.48 -1.97
CA HIS A 341 -0.52 -3.75 -3.34
C HIS A 341 -0.83 -5.21 -3.72
N GLU A 342 -0.33 -6.17 -2.94
CA GLU A 342 -0.52 -7.60 -3.19
C GLU A 342 -1.98 -8.04 -3.08
N VAL A 343 -2.79 -7.38 -2.23
CA VAL A 343 -4.23 -7.65 -2.16
C VAL A 343 -4.95 -7.31 -3.48
N MET A 344 -4.47 -6.33 -4.27
CA MET A 344 -5.05 -6.02 -5.58
C MET A 344 -4.88 -7.20 -6.55
N HIS A 345 -3.68 -7.76 -6.63
CA HIS A 345 -3.41 -8.96 -7.41
C HIS A 345 -4.22 -10.15 -6.90
N ALA A 346 -4.28 -10.33 -5.58
CA ALA A 346 -5.01 -11.43 -4.96
C ALA A 346 -6.50 -11.40 -5.30
N LEU A 347 -7.13 -10.22 -5.26
CA LEU A 347 -8.53 -10.04 -5.64
C LEU A 347 -8.78 -10.45 -7.09
N TRP A 348 -7.96 -9.95 -8.01
CA TRP A 348 -8.09 -10.28 -9.43
C TRP A 348 -7.90 -11.78 -9.67
N ARG A 349 -6.80 -12.35 -9.19
CA ARG A 349 -6.48 -13.77 -9.35
C ARG A 349 -7.55 -14.67 -8.73
N ASN A 350 -8.07 -14.33 -7.55
CA ASN A 350 -9.09 -15.15 -6.91
C ASN A 350 -10.38 -15.25 -7.73
N LYS A 351 -10.70 -14.25 -8.57
CA LYS A 351 -11.93 -14.23 -9.35
C LYS A 351 -11.73 -14.64 -10.81
N TYR A 352 -10.61 -14.24 -11.40
CA TYR A 352 -10.38 -14.29 -12.85
C TYR A 352 -9.17 -15.09 -13.30
N TYR A 353 -8.37 -15.69 -12.40
CA TYR A 353 -7.25 -16.54 -12.82
C TYR A 353 -7.72 -17.63 -13.80
N PRO A 354 -7.01 -17.86 -14.94
CA PRO A 354 -5.67 -17.36 -15.29
C PRO A 354 -5.63 -16.06 -16.12
N ASN A 355 -6.72 -15.32 -16.24
CA ASN A 355 -6.79 -14.12 -17.08
C ASN A 355 -5.78 -13.05 -16.64
N HIS A 356 -5.19 -12.36 -17.62
CA HIS A 356 -4.32 -11.22 -17.39
C HIS A 356 -5.03 -10.08 -16.66
N GLU A 357 -4.25 -9.29 -15.92
CA GLU A 357 -4.75 -8.12 -15.22
C GLU A 357 -5.22 -7.04 -16.20
N PRO A 358 -6.28 -6.29 -15.88
CA PRO A 358 -6.74 -5.21 -16.71
C PRO A 358 -5.89 -3.95 -16.51
N PHE A 359 -5.92 -3.06 -17.49
CA PHE A 359 -5.29 -1.75 -17.40
C PHE A 359 -6.18 -0.77 -16.64
N ARG A 360 -5.60 0.17 -15.90
CA ARG A 360 -6.33 1.28 -15.29
C ARG A 360 -6.29 2.48 -16.23
N MET A 361 -7.43 2.87 -16.79
CA MET A 361 -7.52 4.01 -17.71
C MET A 361 -6.55 3.86 -18.90
N ASP A 362 -5.66 4.82 -19.06
CA ASP A 362 -4.65 4.95 -20.09
C ASP A 362 -3.26 4.57 -19.56
N THR A 363 -3.18 3.67 -18.58
CA THR A 363 -1.87 3.10 -18.18
C THR A 363 -1.34 2.15 -19.24
N VAL A 364 -0.01 2.10 -19.39
CA VAL A 364 0.65 1.24 -20.39
C VAL A 364 1.04 -0.13 -19.87
N VAL A 365 1.03 -0.30 -18.55
CA VAL A 365 1.38 -1.54 -17.87
C VAL A 365 0.18 -2.02 -17.04
N ALA A 366 -0.15 -3.30 -17.16
CA ALA A 366 -1.17 -4.01 -16.42
C ALA A 366 -0.56 -4.61 -15.16
N GLU A 367 -0.49 -3.78 -14.12
CA GLU A 367 0.04 -4.13 -12.81
C GLU A 367 -0.86 -3.45 -11.77
N LEU A 368 -1.82 -4.19 -11.22
CA LEU A 368 -2.89 -3.63 -10.40
C LEU A 368 -2.39 -2.99 -9.09
N GLY A 369 -1.27 -3.47 -8.55
CA GLY A 369 -0.66 -2.97 -7.34
C GLY A 369 -0.02 -1.59 -7.54
N PHE A 370 0.83 -1.45 -8.56
CA PHE A 370 1.43 -0.17 -8.95
C PHE A 370 0.40 0.82 -9.49
N GLN A 371 -0.64 0.36 -10.19
CA GLN A 371 -1.76 1.22 -10.57
C GLN A 371 -2.49 1.79 -9.35
N TRP A 372 -2.59 1.02 -8.25
CA TRP A 372 -3.12 1.46 -6.97
C TRP A 372 -2.18 2.45 -6.26
N GLU A 373 -0.88 2.19 -6.22
CA GLU A 373 0.11 3.13 -5.67
C GLU A 373 0.10 4.47 -6.42
N GLN A 374 0.09 4.41 -7.75
CA GLN A 374 0.01 5.58 -8.62
C GLN A 374 -1.23 6.43 -8.33
N LEU A 375 -2.35 5.80 -7.96
CA LEU A 375 -3.58 6.49 -7.60
C LEU A 375 -3.42 7.27 -6.28
N LEU A 376 -2.77 6.69 -5.26
CA LEU A 376 -2.59 7.30 -3.94
C LEU A 376 -1.45 8.32 -3.90
N PHE A 377 -0.26 7.87 -4.32
CA PHE A 377 1.00 8.59 -4.12
C PHE A 377 1.41 9.39 -5.35
N SER A 378 0.67 9.26 -6.45
CA SER A 378 1.02 9.83 -7.77
C SER A 378 2.33 9.26 -8.34
N GLY A 379 2.77 8.10 -7.86
CA GLY A 379 3.99 7.39 -8.23
C GLY A 379 4.08 6.08 -7.44
N ILE A 380 5.23 5.42 -7.51
CA ILE A 380 5.58 4.30 -6.62
C ILE A 380 6.39 4.85 -5.46
N ILE A 381 6.06 4.46 -4.22
CA ILE A 381 6.89 4.82 -3.06
C ILE A 381 7.74 3.62 -2.67
N ASP A 382 9.06 3.78 -2.70
CA ASP A 382 9.98 2.69 -2.38
C ASP A 382 11.26 3.15 -1.66
N ASN A 383 12.06 2.19 -1.22
CA ASN A 383 13.43 2.38 -0.81
C ASN A 383 14.31 2.63 -2.06
N PRO A 384 14.95 3.80 -2.17
CA PRO A 384 15.78 4.12 -3.33
C PRO A 384 17.10 3.35 -3.43
N THR A 385 17.34 2.42 -2.50
CA THR A 385 18.60 1.70 -2.30
C THR A 385 18.31 0.21 -2.09
N GLU A 386 19.31 -0.63 -2.35
CA GLU A 386 19.27 -2.05 -1.97
C GLU A 386 19.48 -2.25 -0.45
N ASP A 387 19.68 -1.16 0.30
CA ASP A 387 20.07 -1.16 1.69
C ASP A 387 19.05 -1.86 2.58
N ARG A 388 19.59 -2.50 3.61
CA ARG A 388 18.78 -3.16 4.61
C ARG A 388 18.00 -2.17 5.49
N GLY A 389 16.69 -2.39 5.64
CA GLY A 389 15.86 -1.62 6.58
C GLY A 389 15.51 -0.19 6.17
N SER A 390 15.73 0.18 4.91
CA SER A 390 15.51 1.54 4.40
C SER A 390 16.12 2.60 5.32
N PRO A 391 17.45 2.59 5.51
CA PRO A 391 18.09 3.32 6.60
C PRO A 391 18.04 4.83 6.42
N TYR A 392 17.82 5.37 5.23
CA TYR A 392 17.90 6.83 5.04
C TYR A 392 16.59 7.48 4.65
N ILE A 393 16.04 7.11 3.50
CA ILE A 393 14.94 7.84 2.87
C ILE A 393 14.00 6.85 2.18
N LEU A 394 12.78 7.32 1.88
CA LEU A 394 11.95 6.74 0.83
C LEU A 394 11.95 7.71 -0.36
N CYS A 395 11.75 7.18 -1.56
CA CYS A 395 11.58 7.96 -2.77
C CYS A 395 10.19 7.75 -3.37
N ILE A 396 9.80 8.67 -4.27
CA ILE A 396 8.67 8.49 -5.17
C ILE A 396 9.14 8.63 -6.59
N ASP A 397 8.85 7.59 -7.35
CA ASP A 397 9.20 7.49 -8.75
C ASP A 397 7.99 7.63 -9.65
N ASP A 398 8.20 8.26 -10.81
CA ASP A 398 7.19 8.28 -11.86
C ASP A 398 7.02 6.84 -12.41
N TRP A 399 5.81 6.27 -12.30
CA TRP A 399 5.47 4.97 -12.86
C TRP A 399 4.48 5.11 -14.04
N PRO A 400 4.65 4.35 -15.13
CA PRO A 400 5.74 3.41 -15.37
C PRO A 400 7.09 4.10 -15.57
N PHE A 401 8.16 3.42 -15.19
CA PHE A 401 9.51 3.88 -15.49
C PHE A 401 9.75 3.83 -17.00
N PRO A 402 10.57 4.72 -17.58
CA PRO A 402 11.12 4.48 -18.91
C PRO A 402 11.91 3.16 -18.87
N TYR A 403 11.43 2.14 -19.59
CA TYR A 403 12.09 0.84 -19.69
C TYR A 403 12.62 0.62 -21.11
N GLU A 404 13.76 -0.08 -21.19
CA GLU A 404 14.29 -0.68 -22.41
C GLU A 404 13.64 -2.06 -22.59
N GLY A 405 13.51 -2.55 -23.81
CA GLY A 405 12.98 -3.90 -24.02
C GLY A 405 12.98 -4.33 -25.47
N ASP A 406 13.46 -5.56 -25.67
CA ASP A 406 13.50 -6.26 -26.95
C ASP A 406 12.33 -7.26 -27.09
N GLU A 407 11.50 -7.42 -26.06
CA GLU A 407 10.46 -8.45 -25.99
C GLU A 407 9.05 -7.88 -25.78
N THR A 408 8.08 -8.47 -26.47
CA THR A 408 6.65 -8.29 -26.24
C THR A 408 6.25 -8.93 -24.91
N ASP A 409 5.96 -8.09 -23.91
CA ASP A 409 5.49 -8.50 -22.59
C ASP A 409 3.96 -8.33 -22.56
N PRO A 410 3.17 -9.38 -22.25
CA PRO A 410 1.70 -9.29 -22.24
C PRO A 410 1.14 -8.35 -21.19
N THR A 411 1.97 -7.92 -20.24
CA THR A 411 1.59 -6.89 -19.26
C THR A 411 1.78 -5.47 -19.81
N LYS A 412 2.35 -5.27 -21.00
CA LYS A 412 2.71 -3.95 -21.55
C LYS A 412 2.02 -3.71 -22.90
N LEU A 413 1.34 -2.58 -23.05
CA LEU A 413 0.62 -2.24 -24.29
C LEU A 413 1.54 -1.88 -25.46
N MET A 414 2.63 -1.17 -25.17
CA MET A 414 3.63 -0.69 -26.15
C MET A 414 4.87 -0.12 -25.48
N SER A 415 5.86 0.31 -26.27
CA SER A 415 7.05 1.00 -25.74
C SER A 415 6.71 2.36 -25.10
N PRO A 416 7.48 2.83 -24.10
CA PRO A 416 7.28 4.15 -23.47
C PRO A 416 7.29 5.29 -24.49
N LYS A 417 8.16 5.17 -25.50
CA LYS A 417 8.32 6.17 -26.56
C LYS A 417 7.09 6.29 -27.45
N LYS A 418 6.47 5.16 -27.83
CA LYS A 418 5.23 5.17 -28.63
C LYS A 418 4.04 5.67 -27.82
N TRP A 419 4.04 5.43 -26.50
CA TRP A 419 3.06 6.01 -25.59
C TRP A 419 3.20 7.53 -25.43
N GLY A 420 4.33 8.12 -25.84
CA GLY A 420 4.62 9.53 -25.65
C GLY A 420 5.10 9.86 -24.23
N MET A 421 5.63 8.88 -23.51
CA MET A 421 6.28 9.12 -22.21
C MET A 421 7.53 9.97 -22.41
N SER A 422 7.81 10.80 -21.40
CA SER A 422 9.04 11.58 -21.39
C SER A 422 10.24 10.68 -21.19
N ASN A 423 11.33 10.95 -21.92
CA ASN A 423 12.66 10.39 -21.65
C ASN A 423 13.27 10.95 -20.34
N VAL A 424 12.52 11.73 -19.56
CA VAL A 424 12.96 12.27 -18.28
C VAL A 424 12.28 11.50 -17.17
N PHE A 425 13.10 10.75 -16.44
CA PHE A 425 12.73 10.12 -15.20
C PHE A 425 12.92 11.09 -14.02
N ARG A 426 12.01 11.06 -13.05
CA ARG A 426 12.09 11.87 -11.83
C ARG A 426 11.91 10.98 -10.61
N GLU A 427 12.74 11.24 -9.62
CA GLU A 427 12.73 10.60 -8.31
C GLU A 427 12.67 11.71 -7.25
N PHE A 428 11.69 11.64 -6.34
CA PHE A 428 11.50 12.65 -5.29
C PHE A 428 11.66 12.04 -3.92
N ALA A 429 12.40 12.69 -3.02
CA ALA A 429 12.50 12.24 -1.64
C ALA A 429 11.14 12.43 -0.92
N VAL A 430 10.77 11.46 -0.08
CA VAL A 430 9.56 11.51 0.74
C VAL A 430 9.90 12.09 2.10
N GLU A 431 9.22 13.18 2.49
CA GLU A 431 9.39 13.78 3.81
C GLU A 431 8.97 12.78 4.90
N MET A 432 9.79 12.62 5.93
CA MET A 432 9.46 11.68 7.01
C MET A 432 8.21 12.11 7.79
N SER A 433 7.91 13.40 7.83
CA SER A 433 6.67 13.94 8.41
C SER A 433 5.42 13.38 7.72
N PHE A 434 5.47 13.14 6.41
CA PHE A 434 4.39 12.51 5.67
C PHE A 434 4.22 11.04 6.10
N VAL A 435 5.31 10.27 6.11
CA VAL A 435 5.32 8.87 6.56
C VAL A 435 4.78 8.75 7.98
N GLN A 436 5.28 9.57 8.90
CA GLN A 436 4.81 9.67 10.28
C GLN A 436 3.31 9.97 10.36
N SER A 437 2.84 10.95 9.59
CA SER A 437 1.45 11.40 9.69
C SER A 437 0.46 10.26 9.40
N MET A 438 0.80 9.31 8.52
CA MET A 438 -0.06 8.15 8.22
C MET A 438 -0.39 7.28 9.42
N PHE A 439 0.45 7.30 10.47
CA PHE A 439 0.25 6.55 11.72
C PHE A 439 -0.48 7.39 12.80
N THR A 440 -1.21 8.44 12.39
CA THR A 440 -1.88 9.36 13.33
C THR A 440 -3.37 9.48 13.04
N HIS A 441 -4.17 9.77 14.08
CA HIS A 441 -5.60 10.01 13.91
C HIS A 441 -5.90 11.28 13.10
N GLU A 442 -5.03 12.28 13.22
CA GLU A 442 -5.12 13.58 12.57
C GLU A 442 -5.05 13.45 11.05
N PHE A 443 -4.14 12.63 10.53
CA PHE A 443 -4.04 12.35 9.10
C PHE A 443 -5.31 11.70 8.57
N TRP A 444 -5.80 10.64 9.23
CA TRP A 444 -7.04 9.96 8.79
C TRP A 444 -8.28 10.83 8.95
N ALA A 445 -8.29 11.78 9.89
CA ALA A 445 -9.33 12.82 9.95
C ALA A 445 -9.28 13.75 8.72
N GLN A 446 -8.07 14.07 8.22
CA GLN A 446 -7.88 14.86 7.01
C GLN A 446 -8.27 14.07 5.76
N VAL A 447 -7.86 12.80 5.64
CA VAL A 447 -8.29 11.90 4.55
C VAL A 447 -9.82 11.86 4.46
N ASN A 448 -10.51 11.71 5.60
CA ASN A 448 -11.97 11.74 5.62
C ASN A 448 -12.60 13.05 5.15
N ARG A 449 -11.89 14.17 5.32
CA ARG A 449 -12.39 15.51 4.99
C ARG A 449 -12.05 15.92 3.56
N TYR A 450 -10.85 15.60 3.10
CA TYR A 450 -10.27 16.08 1.84
C TYR A 450 -10.07 14.98 0.80
N GLY A 451 -10.28 13.72 1.17
CA GLY A 451 -10.15 12.56 0.30
C GLY A 451 -8.73 12.32 -0.17
N ILE A 452 -8.62 11.79 -1.39
CA ILE A 452 -7.39 11.23 -1.96
C ILE A 452 -6.23 12.21 -2.06
N ALA A 453 -6.53 13.52 -2.15
CA ALA A 453 -5.51 14.56 -2.26
C ALA A 453 -4.57 14.58 -1.04
N THR A 454 -5.01 14.06 0.10
CA THR A 454 -4.22 13.97 1.34
C THR A 454 -3.07 12.96 1.24
N PHE A 455 -3.22 11.92 0.41
CA PHE A 455 -2.19 10.89 0.22
C PHE A 455 -1.04 11.32 -0.68
N ARG A 456 -1.08 12.53 -1.25
CA ARG A 456 -0.04 13.01 -2.17
C ARG A 456 1.04 13.77 -1.39
N PRO A 457 2.19 13.15 -1.09
CA PRO A 457 3.28 13.86 -0.45
C PRO A 457 3.81 14.96 -1.38
N ARG A 458 4.38 15.99 -0.76
CA ARG A 458 4.88 17.14 -1.50
C ARG A 458 6.19 16.77 -2.20
N ARG A 459 6.21 16.91 -3.52
CA ARG A 459 7.41 16.75 -4.36
C ARG A 459 8.31 17.98 -4.28
N MET A 460 8.93 18.18 -3.12
CA MET A 460 9.73 19.39 -2.80
C MET A 460 11.21 19.25 -3.16
N LEU A 461 11.77 18.06 -2.96
CA LEU A 461 13.18 17.77 -3.17
C LEU A 461 13.31 16.50 -3.99
N GLY A 462 14.03 16.57 -5.12
CA GLY A 462 14.14 15.44 -6.03
C GLY A 462 15.24 15.61 -7.07
N VAL A 463 15.35 14.63 -7.94
CA VAL A 463 16.33 14.57 -9.02
C VAL A 463 15.64 14.20 -10.32
N ARG A 464 16.15 14.75 -11.43
CA ARG A 464 15.75 14.37 -12.79
C ARG A 464 16.92 13.69 -13.50
N LYS A 465 16.64 12.61 -14.20
CA LYS A 465 17.60 11.89 -15.04
C LYS A 465 17.00 11.71 -16.42
N ALA A 466 17.75 12.10 -17.46
CA ALA A 466 17.41 11.72 -18.82
C ALA A 466 17.78 10.24 -19.01
N VAL A 467 16.81 9.43 -19.42
CA VAL A 467 16.97 8.02 -19.76
C VAL A 467 16.69 7.88 -21.24
N VAL A 468 17.53 7.13 -21.96
CA VAL A 468 17.25 6.80 -23.35
C VAL A 468 16.26 5.64 -23.33
N SER A 469 15.03 5.86 -23.77
CA SER A 469 14.11 4.77 -24.07
C SER A 469 14.08 4.53 -25.58
N ASP A 470 14.37 3.31 -25.99
CA ASP A 470 14.29 2.89 -27.37
C ASP A 470 12.89 2.36 -27.73
N TYR A 471 12.68 2.11 -29.02
CA TYR A 471 11.50 1.38 -29.50
C TYR A 471 11.68 -0.11 -29.23
N TRP A 472 10.58 -0.84 -29.09
CA TRP A 472 10.65 -2.30 -29.18
C TRP A 472 11.08 -2.71 -30.58
N GLU A 473 11.82 -3.83 -30.72
CA GLU A 473 12.34 -4.29 -32.02
C GLU A 473 11.26 -4.44 -33.10
N CYS A 474 10.03 -4.75 -32.70
CA CYS A 474 8.86 -4.88 -33.58
C CYS A 474 8.22 -3.55 -33.99
N GLU A 475 8.59 -2.42 -33.37
CA GLU A 475 7.99 -1.11 -33.61
C GLU A 475 8.79 -0.26 -34.60
N SER A 476 8.12 0.22 -35.66
CA SER A 476 8.75 1.12 -36.63
C SER A 476 8.85 2.56 -36.09
N PRO A 477 9.96 3.29 -36.28
CA PRO A 477 10.21 4.61 -35.67
C PRO A 477 9.42 5.79 -36.29
N VAL A 478 8.22 5.58 -36.83
CA VAL A 478 7.42 6.64 -37.47
C VAL A 478 6.73 7.49 -36.38
N ILE A 479 7.45 8.46 -35.81
CA ILE A 479 6.95 9.28 -34.69
C ILE A 479 5.98 10.37 -35.18
N ARG A 480 4.79 10.45 -34.55
CA ARG A 480 4.16 11.74 -34.23
C ARG A 480 4.72 12.18 -32.87
N GLY A 481 5.77 12.98 -32.89
CA GLY A 481 6.39 13.56 -31.70
C GLY A 481 7.31 14.72 -32.12
N PRO A 482 7.50 15.75 -31.27
CA PRO A 482 8.28 16.93 -31.64
C PRO A 482 9.68 16.50 -32.06
N GLY A 483 10.07 16.88 -33.29
CA GLY A 483 11.25 16.39 -34.00
C GLY A 483 12.60 16.83 -33.44
N ASP A 484 12.63 17.51 -32.30
CA ASP A 484 13.85 18.05 -31.70
C ASP A 484 13.89 17.61 -30.24
N GLY A 485 14.75 16.62 -29.96
CA GLY A 485 14.95 16.01 -28.64
C GLY A 485 15.61 16.92 -27.60
N GLU A 486 15.25 18.21 -27.55
CA GLU A 486 15.51 19.00 -26.35
C GLU A 486 14.29 18.95 -25.44
N PRO A 487 14.44 18.46 -24.19
CA PRO A 487 13.33 18.41 -23.26
C PRO A 487 12.82 19.83 -23.01
N PRO A 488 11.50 20.06 -22.95
CA PRO A 488 11.00 21.33 -22.44
C PRO A 488 11.52 21.51 -20.99
N SER A 489 12.30 22.55 -20.77
CA SER A 489 12.54 23.13 -19.43
C SER A 489 11.55 24.29 -19.26
N PRO A 490 10.91 24.53 -18.08
CA PRO A 490 11.52 24.36 -16.76
C PRO A 490 10.56 23.88 -15.63
N ASP A 491 10.75 22.67 -15.12
CA ASP A 491 10.13 22.22 -13.85
C ASP A 491 10.83 22.81 -12.59
N GLY A 492 11.71 23.79 -12.77
CA GLY A 492 12.50 24.43 -11.70
C GLY A 492 13.80 23.70 -11.33
N ALA A 493 14.23 22.66 -12.05
CA ALA A 493 15.46 21.94 -11.73
C ALA A 493 16.74 22.62 -12.24
N GLU A 494 17.78 22.58 -11.41
CA GLU A 494 19.13 23.11 -11.67
C GLU A 494 19.87 22.34 -12.78
N SER A 495 21.05 22.84 -13.18
CA SER A 495 21.88 22.25 -14.24
C SER A 495 22.29 20.79 -13.98
N LYS A 496 22.42 20.40 -12.71
CA LYS A 496 22.69 19.01 -12.28
C LYS A 496 21.45 18.13 -12.19
N GLY A 497 20.28 18.66 -12.53
CA GLY A 497 19.01 17.94 -12.48
C GLY A 497 18.34 17.91 -11.11
N ILE A 498 18.89 18.61 -10.12
CA ILE A 498 18.31 18.71 -8.78
C ILE A 498 17.07 19.62 -8.83
N ILE A 499 15.95 19.12 -8.31
CA ILE A 499 14.72 19.88 -8.07
C ILE A 499 14.70 20.23 -6.59
N ASP A 500 14.67 21.52 -6.29
CA ASP A 500 14.62 22.03 -4.91
C ASP A 500 13.60 23.17 -4.82
N ARG A 501 12.50 22.93 -4.10
CA ARG A 501 11.36 23.85 -3.98
C ARG A 501 11.18 24.41 -2.57
N HIS A 502 12.10 24.12 -1.66
CA HIS A 502 12.05 24.57 -0.26
C HIS A 502 12.32 26.06 -0.09
#